data_AF-A0A923VC65-F1
#
_entry.id   AF-A0A923VC65-F1
#
_cell.length_a   1.000
_cell.length_b   1.000
_cell.length_c   1.000
_cell.angle_alpha   90.00
_cell.angle_beta   90.00
_cell.angle_gamma   90.00
#
_symmetry.space_group_name_H-M   'P 1'
#
loop_
_entity.id
_entity.type
_entity.pdbx_description
1 polymer ?
#
loop_
_entity_poly.entity_id
_entity_poly.type
_entity_poly.pdbx_seq_one_letter_code
_entity_poly.pdbx_strand_id
1 'polypeptide(L)'
;MPAEFSTQEITFHPEHDETTKPIWRTFWILSLLTGIELTIGLIIYNIHKGEHPNTSLVLAFKGMVCILTLAKAYYIVAVFMHLGSELRNMIMTIVVPLGLFVWFIIAFLWDGNSWKNLRNEYNGMPPSQQLEKPAQKTPAAIEKGAKD
;
A
#
# COMPACT_ATOMS: atom_id res chain seq x y z
N MET A 1 65.72 29.37 11.07
CA MET A 1 65.16 28.43 10.08
C MET A 1 63.82 27.96 10.62
N PRO A 2 62.68 28.38 10.06
CA PRO A 2 61.38 27.87 10.50
C PRO A 2 61.17 26.44 9.97
N ALA A 3 60.70 25.55 10.83
CA ALA A 3 60.40 24.17 10.48
C ALA A 3 59.18 24.13 9.53
N GLU A 4 59.37 23.56 8.34
CA GLU A 4 58.28 23.28 7.41
C GLU A 4 57.45 22.10 7.94
N PHE A 5 56.23 22.41 8.38
CA PHE A 5 55.23 21.41 8.70
C PHE A 5 54.69 20.81 7.40
N SER A 6 55.19 19.63 7.05
CA SER A 6 54.68 18.81 5.95
C SER A 6 53.24 18.38 6.25
N THR A 7 52.25 19.07 5.68
CA THR A 7 50.84 18.66 5.66
C THR A 7 50.75 17.32 4.91
N GLN A 8 50.54 16.22 5.63
CA GLN A 8 50.13 14.96 5.02
C GLN A 8 48.70 15.16 4.53
N GLU A 9 48.52 15.32 3.22
CA GLU A 9 47.22 15.30 2.58
C GLU A 9 46.69 13.86 2.67
N ILE A 10 45.79 13.61 3.62
CA ILE A 10 45.09 12.33 3.76
C ILE A 10 44.10 12.26 2.60
N THR A 11 44.53 11.67 1.48
CA THR A 11 43.63 11.31 0.38
C THR A 11 42.76 10.15 0.84
N PHE A 12 41.56 10.45 1.35
CA PHE A 12 40.52 9.46 1.59
C PHE A 12 40.07 8.93 0.22
N HIS A 13 40.58 7.77 -0.17
CA HIS A 13 39.98 7.02 -1.26
C HIS A 13 38.53 6.72 -0.85
N PRO A 14 37.51 7.10 -1.65
CA PRO A 14 36.15 6.66 -1.37
C PRO A 14 36.17 5.13 -1.42
N GLU A 15 36.02 4.51 -0.25
CA GLU A 15 35.78 3.08 -0.14
C GLU A 15 34.51 2.81 -0.95
N HIS A 16 34.66 2.07 -2.05
CA HIS A 16 33.54 1.72 -2.91
C HIS A 16 32.63 0.76 -2.17
N ASP A 17 31.67 1.35 -1.45
CA ASP A 17 30.62 0.72 -0.67
C ASP A 17 30.04 -0.52 -1.37
N GLU A 18 30.23 -1.69 -0.77
CA GLU A 18 29.66 -2.97 -1.20
C GLU A 18 28.12 -3.04 -1.07
N THR A 19 27.49 -1.93 -0.68
CA THR A 19 26.05 -1.76 -0.44
C THR A 19 25.18 -2.03 -1.66
N THR A 20 25.73 -2.01 -2.88
CA THR A 20 24.98 -2.23 -4.12
C THR A 20 24.72 -3.72 -4.45
N LYS A 21 25.59 -4.63 -3.99
CA LYS A 21 25.48 -6.09 -4.27
C LYS A 21 24.15 -6.72 -3.80
N PRO A 22 23.65 -6.47 -2.57
CA PRO A 22 22.38 -7.04 -2.11
C PRO A 22 21.16 -6.46 -2.85
N ILE A 23 21.25 -5.19 -3.27
CA ILE A 23 20.20 -4.48 -4.02
C ILE A 23 20.00 -5.15 -5.39
N TRP A 24 21.10 -5.44 -6.09
CA TRP A 24 21.06 -6.11 -7.38
C TRP A 24 20.55 -7.56 -7.29
N ARG A 25 20.94 -8.31 -6.26
CA ARG A 25 20.43 -9.67 -6.03
C ARG A 25 18.92 -9.66 -5.82
N THR A 26 18.45 -8.77 -4.97
CA THR A 26 17.03 -8.59 -4.62
C THR A 26 16.22 -8.16 -5.85
N PHE A 27 16.72 -7.19 -6.61
CA PHE A 27 16.14 -6.76 -7.87
C PHE A 27 15.95 -7.93 -8.84
N TRP A 28 16.96 -8.78 -9.04
CA TRP A 28 16.85 -9.93 -9.93
C TRP A 28 15.85 -10.98 -9.45
N ILE A 29 15.84 -11.31 -8.16
CA ILE A 29 14.87 -12.26 -7.59
C ILE A 29 13.43 -11.76 -7.82
N LEU A 30 13.20 -10.48 -7.52
CA LEU A 30 11.88 -9.84 -7.63
C LEU A 30 11.44 -9.60 -9.08
N SER A 31 12.39 -9.31 -9.96
CA SER A 31 12.16 -9.16 -11.39
C SER A 31 11.73 -10.50 -12.00
N LEU A 32 12.47 -11.57 -11.67
CA LEU A 32 12.15 -12.92 -12.13
C LEU A 32 10.80 -13.40 -11.59
N LEU A 33 10.54 -13.21 -10.28
CA LEU A 33 9.25 -13.55 -9.67
C LEU A 33 8.07 -12.92 -10.42
N THR A 34 8.17 -11.63 -10.73
CA THR A 34 7.10 -10.90 -11.44
C THR A 34 7.00 -11.23 -12.91
N GLY A 35 8.13 -11.49 -13.58
CA GLY A 35 8.11 -12.02 -14.94
C GLY A 35 7.33 -13.33 -15.01
N ILE A 36 7.56 -14.23 -14.05
CA ILE A 36 6.87 -15.53 -13.97
C ILE A 36 5.38 -15.34 -13.66
N GLU A 37 5.02 -14.53 -12.66
CA GLU A 37 3.62 -14.24 -12.33
C GLU A 37 2.84 -13.68 -13.53
N LEU A 38 3.41 -12.69 -14.22
CA LEU A 38 2.78 -12.05 -15.37
C LEU A 38 2.63 -13.03 -16.53
N THR A 39 3.65 -13.85 -16.80
CA THR A 39 3.61 -14.84 -17.87
C THR A 39 2.53 -15.89 -17.62
N ILE A 40 2.43 -16.40 -16.40
CA ILE A 40 1.37 -17.34 -16.00
C ILE A 40 -0.01 -16.68 -16.13
N GLY A 41 -0.16 -15.43 -15.68
CA GLY A 41 -1.39 -14.66 -15.84
C GLY A 41 -1.81 -14.49 -17.31
N LEU A 42 -0.85 -14.22 -18.21
CA LEU A 42 -1.09 -14.04 -19.63
C LEU A 42 -1.46 -15.35 -20.34
N ILE A 43 -0.84 -16.47 -19.96
CA ILE A 43 -1.16 -17.80 -20.50
C ILE A 43 -2.60 -18.18 -20.11
N ILE A 44 -2.95 -18.02 -18.83
CA ILE A 44 -4.30 -18.32 -18.35
C ILE A 44 -5.33 -17.41 -19.00
N TYR A 45 -5.03 -16.12 -19.19
CA TYR A 45 -5.91 -15.19 -19.89
C TYR A 45 -6.15 -15.61 -21.36
N ASN A 46 -5.12 -16.09 -22.06
CA ASN A 46 -5.29 -16.61 -23.42
C ASN A 46 -6.11 -17.90 -23.46
N ILE A 47 -5.91 -18.82 -22.51
CA ILE A 47 -6.69 -20.06 -22.40
C ILE A 47 -8.16 -19.76 -22.03
N HIS A 48 -8.43 -18.69 -21.28
CA HIS A 48 -9.78 -18.28 -20.90
C HIS A 48 -10.64 -17.79 -22.07
N LYS A 49 -10.04 -17.44 -23.21
CA LYS A 49 -10.77 -17.13 -24.46
C LYS A 49 -11.24 -18.37 -25.23
N GLY A 50 -10.80 -19.58 -24.83
CA GLY A 50 -11.24 -20.85 -25.40
C GLY A 50 -12.57 -21.36 -24.80
N GLU A 51 -13.27 -22.24 -25.53
CA GLU A 51 -14.66 -22.69 -25.30
C GLU A 51 -15.00 -23.28 -23.91
N HIS A 52 -14.02 -23.58 -23.04
CA HIS A 52 -14.27 -24.14 -21.70
C HIS A 52 -13.41 -23.50 -20.60
N PRO A 53 -13.75 -22.30 -20.12
CA PRO A 53 -13.04 -21.68 -19.01
C PRO A 53 -13.41 -22.33 -17.68
N ASN A 54 -12.44 -22.96 -17.02
CA ASN A 54 -12.57 -23.39 -15.62
C ASN A 54 -12.52 -22.15 -14.71
N THR A 55 -13.67 -21.52 -14.46
CA THR A 55 -13.82 -20.30 -13.65
C THR A 55 -13.16 -20.41 -12.27
N SER A 56 -13.25 -21.59 -11.63
CA SER A 56 -12.63 -21.85 -10.31
C SER A 56 -11.10 -21.78 -10.36
N LEU A 57 -10.48 -22.35 -11.40
CA LEU A 57 -9.03 -22.37 -11.57
C LEU A 57 -8.49 -20.97 -11.81
N VAL A 58 -9.21 -20.16 -12.59
CA VAL A 58 -8.82 -18.76 -12.84
C VAL A 58 -8.98 -17.88 -11.61
N LEU A 59 -10.03 -18.09 -10.81
CA LEU A 59 -10.18 -17.38 -9.55
C LEU A 59 -9.07 -17.74 -8.55
N ALA A 60 -8.70 -19.02 -8.47
CA ALA A 60 -7.60 -19.48 -7.62
C ALA A 60 -6.25 -18.87 -8.04
N PHE A 61 -5.93 -18.88 -9.33
CA PHE A 61 -4.70 -18.25 -9.84
C PHE A 61 -4.67 -16.74 -9.64
N LYS A 62 -5.82 -16.06 -9.83
CA LYS A 62 -5.94 -14.63 -9.59
C LYS A 62 -5.72 -14.29 -8.10
N GLY A 63 -6.21 -15.14 -7.19
CA GLY A 63 -5.91 -15.06 -5.76
C GLY A 63 -4.43 -15.31 -5.46
N MET A 64 -3.83 -16.34 -6.05
CA MET A 64 -2.41 -16.68 -5.88
C MET A 64 -1.50 -15.53 -6.32
N VAL A 65 -1.71 -14.99 -7.53
CA VAL A 65 -0.95 -13.84 -8.04
C VAL A 65 -1.13 -12.63 -7.13
N CYS A 66 -2.35 -12.37 -6.64
CA CYS A 66 -2.58 -11.28 -5.68
C CYS A 66 -1.74 -11.43 -4.40
N ILE A 67 -1.72 -12.63 -3.81
CA ILE A 67 -0.94 -12.93 -2.59
C ILE A 67 0.56 -12.80 -2.86
N LEU A 68 1.05 -13.37 -3.97
CA LEU A 68 2.45 -13.28 -4.36
C LEU A 68 2.88 -11.83 -4.62
N THR A 69 2.00 -10.99 -5.19
CA THR A 69 2.25 -9.56 -5.38
C THR A 69 2.36 -8.81 -4.04
N LEU A 70 1.52 -9.15 -3.06
CA LEU A 70 1.61 -8.58 -1.71
C LEU A 70 2.87 -9.04 -0.97
N ALA A 71 3.21 -10.33 -1.05
CA ALA A 71 4.42 -10.89 -0.49
C ALA A 71 5.68 -10.25 -1.11
N LYS A 72 5.64 -10.02 -2.43
CA LYS A 72 6.67 -9.29 -3.17
C LYS A 72 6.85 -7.87 -2.63
N ALA A 73 5.75 -7.12 -2.47
CA ALA A 73 5.78 -5.76 -1.96
C ALA A 73 6.36 -5.71 -0.54
N TYR A 74 5.98 -6.66 0.33
CA TYR A 74 6.57 -6.80 1.65
C TYR A 74 8.08 -7.12 1.59
N TYR A 75 8.50 -8.04 0.72
CA TYR A 75 9.92 -8.39 0.54
C TYR A 75 10.76 -7.21 0.03
N ILE A 76 10.22 -6.39 -0.88
CA ILE A 76 10.84 -5.14 -1.32
C ILE A 76 11.09 -4.22 -0.13
N VAL A 77 10.04 -3.97 0.66
CA VAL A 77 10.10 -3.10 1.84
C VAL A 77 11.01 -3.67 2.91
N ALA A 78 11.11 -4.99 3.08
CA ALA A 78 11.99 -5.59 4.06
C ALA A 78 13.48 -5.55 3.64
N VAL A 79 13.77 -5.77 2.35
CA VAL A 79 15.14 -6.00 1.86
C VAL A 79 15.80 -4.74 1.30
N PHE A 80 15.12 -3.93 0.47
CA PHE A 80 15.69 -2.67 -0.03
C PHE A 80 15.85 -1.62 1.07
N MET A 81 15.23 -1.85 2.21
CA MET A 81 15.35 -0.99 3.36
C MET A 81 16.43 -1.39 4.37
N HIS A 82 17.08 -2.55 4.21
CA HIS A 82 18.20 -3.04 5.04
C HIS A 82 18.12 -2.60 6.53
N LEU A 83 17.03 -2.97 7.19
CA LEU A 83 16.49 -2.21 8.32
C LEU A 83 16.56 -2.95 9.67
N GLY A 84 17.57 -3.82 9.82
CA GLY A 84 17.64 -4.79 10.92
C GLY A 84 18.03 -4.22 12.29
N SER A 85 18.90 -3.20 12.35
CA SER A 85 19.44 -2.74 13.65
C SER A 85 19.57 -1.23 13.82
N GLU A 86 19.56 -0.43 12.75
CA GLU A 86 19.88 1.01 12.86
C GLU A 86 18.68 1.95 12.55
N LEU A 87 17.60 1.43 11.97
CA LEU A 87 16.69 2.25 11.18
C LEU A 87 15.22 2.22 11.64
N ARG A 88 14.90 1.81 12.86
CA ARG A 88 13.52 1.83 13.39
C ARG A 88 12.80 3.17 13.13
N ASN A 89 13.55 4.28 13.13
CA ASN A 89 13.05 5.61 12.77
C ASN A 89 12.66 5.75 11.28
N MET A 90 13.38 5.13 10.34
CA MET A 90 13.05 5.20 8.90
C MET A 90 11.87 4.29 8.53
N ILE A 91 11.66 3.17 9.23
CA ILE A 91 10.41 2.40 9.05
C ILE A 91 9.21 3.26 9.43
N MET A 92 9.29 4.02 10.53
CA MET A 92 8.18 4.85 10.99
C MET A 92 7.83 5.95 9.98
N THR A 93 8.81 6.56 9.31
CA THR A 93 8.54 7.59 8.29
C THR A 93 7.89 7.05 7.03
N ILE A 94 7.90 5.74 6.79
CA ILE A 94 7.32 5.12 5.59
C ILE A 94 6.01 4.41 5.91
N VAL A 95 5.96 3.71 7.05
CA VAL A 95 4.75 3.04 7.53
C VAL A 95 3.68 4.04 7.96
N VAL A 96 4.04 5.18 8.57
CA VAL A 96 3.04 6.17 9.00
C VAL A 96 2.30 6.80 7.81
N PRO A 97 2.97 7.31 6.76
CA PRO A 97 2.28 7.80 5.56
C PRO A 97 1.49 6.72 4.84
N LEU A 98 2.00 5.49 4.73
CA LEU A 98 1.26 4.37 4.14
C LEU A 98 0.01 4.01 4.93
N GLY A 99 0.09 3.99 6.26
CA GLY A 99 -1.04 3.74 7.15
C GLY A 99 -2.10 4.82 7.05
N LEU A 100 -1.70 6.10 7.04
CA LEU A 100 -2.61 7.21 6.80
C LEU A 100 -3.26 7.11 5.42
N PHE A 101 -2.52 6.73 4.39
CA PHE A 101 -3.07 6.55 3.04
C PHE A 101 -4.14 5.47 3.00
N VAL A 102 -3.89 4.29 3.58
CA VAL A 102 -4.88 3.20 3.67
C VAL A 102 -6.11 3.64 4.46
N TRP A 103 -5.92 4.35 5.57
CA TRP A 103 -7.03 4.90 6.35
C TRP A 103 -7.86 5.91 5.56
N PHE A 104 -7.23 6.82 4.80
CA PHE A 104 -7.93 7.75 3.92
C PHE A 104 -8.78 7.04 2.88
N ILE A 105 -8.27 5.98 2.23
CA ILE A 105 -9.06 5.20 1.28
C ILE A 105 -10.30 4.62 1.95
N ILE A 106 -10.16 4.03 3.15
CA ILE A 106 -11.30 3.49 3.90
C ILE A 106 -12.31 4.59 4.26
N ALA A 107 -11.85 5.74 4.74
CA ALA A 107 -12.71 6.86 5.10
C ALA A 107 -13.49 7.39 3.88
N PHE A 108 -12.82 7.56 2.73
CA PHE A 108 -13.48 7.99 1.50
C PHE A 108 -14.45 6.94 0.94
N LEU A 109 -14.15 5.65 1.07
CA LEU A 109 -15.09 4.59 0.67
C LEU A 109 -16.34 4.61 1.54
N TRP A 110 -16.18 4.83 2.85
CA TRP A 110 -17.31 4.95 3.77
C TRP A 110 -18.16 6.18 3.46
N ASP A 111 -17.54 7.35 3.31
CA ASP A 111 -18.23 8.60 3.03
C ASP A 111 -18.90 8.57 1.64
N GLY A 112 -18.22 8.02 0.63
CA GLY A 112 -18.78 7.79 -0.70
C GLY A 112 -19.97 6.81 -0.68
N ASN A 113 -19.93 5.78 0.16
CA ASN A 113 -21.06 4.87 0.33
C ASN A 113 -22.25 5.56 1.02
N SER A 114 -21.99 6.41 2.02
CA SER A 114 -23.01 7.24 2.68
C SER A 114 -23.66 8.20 1.69
N TRP A 115 -22.86 8.92 0.90
CA TRP A 115 -23.33 9.83 -0.15
C TRP A 115 -24.20 9.11 -1.20
N LYS A 116 -23.77 7.94 -1.66
CA LYS A 116 -24.54 7.12 -2.60
C LYS A 116 -25.90 6.72 -2.01
N ASN A 117 -25.93 6.31 -0.74
CA ASN A 117 -27.16 5.91 -0.07
C ASN A 117 -28.14 7.08 0.07
N LEU A 118 -27.66 8.24 0.53
CA LEU A 118 -28.46 9.45 0.66
C LEU A 118 -29.03 9.88 -0.70
N ARG A 119 -28.20 9.93 -1.74
CA ARG A 119 -28.67 10.31 -3.09
C ARG A 119 -29.74 9.35 -3.61
N ASN A 120 -29.63 8.06 -3.33
CA ASN A 120 -30.63 7.08 -3.73
C ASN A 120 -31.96 7.26 -2.97
N GLU A 121 -31.89 7.62 -1.69
CA GLU A 121 -33.07 7.95 -0.86
C GLU A 121 -33.75 9.26 -1.33
N TYR A 122 -32.98 10.31 -1.63
CA TYR A 122 -33.52 11.60 -2.09
C TYR A 122 -34.06 11.55 -3.53
N ASN A 123 -33.43 10.81 -4.45
CA ASN A 123 -33.89 10.72 -5.85
C ASN A 123 -35.18 9.91 -6.03
N GLY A 124 -35.56 9.06 -5.06
CA GLY A 124 -36.79 8.26 -5.10
C GLY A 124 -38.01 8.93 -4.47
N MET A 125 -37.87 10.15 -3.93
CA MET A 125 -38.86 10.77 -3.05
C MET A 125 -39.47 12.03 -3.70
N PRO A 126 -40.81 12.24 -3.63
CA PRO A 126 -41.44 13.42 -4.20
C PRO A 126 -40.95 14.71 -3.51
N PRO A 127 -40.85 15.85 -4.23
CA PRO A 127 -40.20 17.08 -3.75
C PRO A 127 -40.74 17.63 -2.41
N SER A 128 -41.98 17.29 -2.04
CA SER A 128 -42.61 17.71 -0.79
C SER A 128 -41.99 17.09 0.47
N GLN A 129 -41.42 15.88 0.39
CA GLN A 129 -40.85 15.18 1.56
C GLN A 129 -39.35 15.47 1.76
N GLN A 130 -38.69 16.11 0.78
CA GLN A 130 -37.27 16.47 0.87
C GLN A 130 -37.03 17.67 1.81
N LEU A 131 -38.03 18.54 1.96
CA LEU A 131 -37.95 19.76 2.79
C LEU A 131 -38.09 19.50 4.29
N GLU A 132 -38.70 18.38 4.70
CA GLU A 132 -38.99 18.10 6.11
C GLU A 132 -37.89 17.31 6.85
N LYS A 133 -36.93 16.71 6.12
CA LYS A 133 -35.97 15.75 6.71
C LYS A 133 -34.52 16.23 7.00
N PRO A 134 -34.14 17.52 7.09
CA PRO A 134 -32.72 17.86 7.29
C PRO A 134 -32.21 17.83 8.74
N ALA A 135 -33.00 17.55 9.79
CA ALA A 135 -32.55 17.79 11.17
C ALA A 135 -32.69 16.65 12.20
N GLN A 136 -33.19 15.46 11.84
CA GLN A 136 -33.49 14.44 12.86
C GLN A 136 -32.88 13.08 12.56
N LYS A 137 -31.55 13.01 12.55
CA LYS A 137 -30.77 11.82 12.95
C LYS A 137 -29.26 12.13 13.01
N THR A 138 -28.89 13.22 13.68
CA THR A 138 -27.58 13.30 14.31
C THR A 138 -27.78 12.78 15.73
N PRO A 139 -27.27 11.58 16.11
CA PRO A 139 -27.25 11.22 17.51
C PRO A 139 -26.32 12.21 18.23
N ALA A 140 -26.93 13.08 19.02
CA ALA A 140 -26.26 14.02 19.90
C ALA A 140 -25.29 13.27 20.82
N ALA A 141 -24.14 13.90 21.03
CA ALA A 141 -23.13 13.49 21.98
C ALA A 141 -23.71 13.41 23.41
N ILE A 142 -23.28 12.38 24.15
CA ILE A 142 -22.98 12.37 25.59
C ILE A 142 -23.89 13.23 26.48
N GLU A 143 -24.92 12.60 27.06
CA GLU A 143 -25.33 12.89 28.44
C GLU A 143 -26.04 11.67 29.04
N LYS A 144 -25.32 10.86 29.83
CA LYS A 144 -25.92 10.10 30.92
C LYS A 144 -24.86 9.77 31.96
N GLY A 145 -24.59 10.75 32.80
CA GLY A 145 -23.98 10.59 34.10
C GLY A 145 -24.76 11.39 35.12
N ALA A 146 -25.89 10.87 35.60
CA ALA A 146 -26.55 11.29 36.84
C ALA A 146 -27.70 10.34 37.21
N LYS A 147 -27.54 9.66 38.35
CA LYS A 147 -28.55 9.20 39.34
C LYS A 147 -29.55 8.15 38.81
N ASP A 148 -29.69 6.95 39.39
CA ASP A 148 -29.70 6.56 40.80
C ASP A 148 -28.96 5.23 41.07
#